data_AF-A0A9P7JW90-F1
#
_entry.id   AF-A0A9P7JW90-F1
#
_cell.length_a   1.000
_cell.length_b   1.000
_cell.length_c   1.000
_cell.angle_alpha   90.00
_cell.angle_beta   90.00
_cell.angle_gamma   90.00
#
_symmetry.space_group_name_H-M   'P 1'
#
loop_
_entity.id
_entity.type
_entity.pdbx_description
1 polymer ?
#
loop_
_entity_poly.entity_id
_entity_poly.type
_entity_poly.pdbx_seq_one_letter_code
_entity_poly.pdbx_strand_id
1 'polypeptide(L)'
;ENDNDDDINGLVDAAMILNTEEQQELQSSVCPVKDALAKLSYKIIHSTTKILPVWYDILTELEMSARMLPRDVLTRWNSMFDMLEQVLKHRKAVDRIT
;
A
#
# COMPACT_ATOMS: atom_id res chain seq x y z
N GLU A 1 23.56 10.11 47.32
CA GLU A 1 24.41 10.14 46.11
C GLU A 1 23.57 9.55 45.00
N ASN A 2 23.33 10.33 43.94
CA ASN A 2 22.29 10.08 42.95
C ASN A 2 22.61 8.87 42.05
N ASP A 3 21.58 8.03 41.88
CA ASP A 3 21.51 6.91 40.95
C ASP A 3 21.54 7.35 39.49
N ASN A 4 22.26 6.55 38.69
CA ASN A 4 22.21 6.36 37.24
C ASN A 4 21.53 7.45 36.40
N ASP A 5 22.37 8.27 35.76
CA ASP A 5 22.00 9.16 34.68
C ASP A 5 21.68 8.36 33.41
N ASP A 6 20.51 8.65 32.86
CA ASP A 6 19.88 8.05 31.69
C ASP A 6 20.67 8.36 30.39
N ASP A 7 21.70 7.59 30.05
CA ASP A 7 22.29 7.66 28.70
C ASP A 7 21.53 6.75 27.71
N ILE A 8 20.29 7.14 27.39
CA ILE A 8 19.51 6.58 26.28
C ILE A 8 19.76 7.40 24.99
N ASN A 9 20.86 8.15 24.92
CA ASN A 9 21.14 9.04 23.77
C ASN A 9 22.11 8.40 22.75
N GLY A 10 22.80 7.32 23.11
CA GLY A 10 23.80 6.65 22.25
C GLY A 10 23.27 5.68 21.17
N LEU A 11 21.95 5.44 21.09
CA LEU A 11 21.37 4.46 20.16
C LEU A 11 20.67 5.06 18.93
N VAL A 12 20.41 6.37 18.93
CA VAL A 12 19.69 7.04 17.85
C VAL A 12 20.59 7.28 16.63
N ASP A 13 21.89 7.48 16.85
CA ASP A 13 22.83 7.85 15.78
C ASP A 13 23.29 6.67 14.90
N ALA A 14 23.32 5.45 15.44
CA ALA A 14 23.73 4.27 14.66
C ALA A 14 22.70 3.88 13.58
N ALA A 15 21.41 4.11 13.82
CA ALA A 15 20.34 3.89 12.84
C ALA A 15 20.27 5.00 11.78
N MET A 16 20.75 6.20 12.10
CA MET A 16 20.74 7.37 11.23
C MET A 16 21.86 7.32 10.17
N ILE A 17 22.99 6.67 10.48
CA ILE A 17 24.18 6.61 9.63
C ILE A 17 24.10 5.54 8.53
N LEU A 18 23.25 4.51 8.69
CA LEU A 18 23.20 3.37 7.74
C LEU A 18 22.05 3.40 6.72
N ASN A 19 21.22 4.46 6.70
CA ASN A 19 19.83 4.29 6.22
C ASN A 19 19.25 5.49 5.45
N THR A 20 20.05 6.22 4.68
CA THR A 20 19.57 7.45 4.02
C THR A 20 19.53 7.36 2.49
N GLU A 21 20.57 6.84 1.84
CA GLU A 21 20.57 6.76 0.37
C GLU A 21 19.79 5.55 -0.17
N GLU A 22 20.06 4.34 0.32
CA GLU A 22 19.35 3.12 -0.12
C GLU A 22 17.85 3.18 0.19
N GLN A 23 17.49 3.74 1.35
CA GLN A 23 16.08 3.96 1.69
C GLN A 23 15.41 4.97 0.77
N GLN A 24 16.11 6.05 0.45
CA GLN A 24 15.55 7.09 -0.41
C GLN A 24 15.40 6.59 -1.85
N GLU A 25 16.37 5.82 -2.34
CA GLU A 25 16.28 5.13 -3.63
C GLU A 25 15.10 4.15 -3.64
N LEU A 26 14.96 3.32 -2.60
CA LEU A 26 13.84 2.40 -2.48
C LEU A 26 12.50 3.13 -2.46
N GLN A 27 12.36 4.18 -1.64
CA GLN A 27 11.14 4.99 -1.57
C GLN A 27 10.83 5.66 -2.92
N SER A 28 11.84 6.11 -3.66
CA SER A 28 11.66 6.69 -4.99
C SER A 28 11.05 5.69 -5.98
N SER A 29 11.43 4.41 -5.88
CA SER A 29 10.89 3.34 -6.71
C SER A 29 9.50 2.87 -6.27
N VAL A 30 9.21 2.89 -4.96
CA VAL A 30 7.98 2.32 -4.38
C VAL A 30 6.82 3.33 -4.32
N CYS A 31 7.09 4.60 -4.01
CA CYS A 31 6.06 5.65 -3.89
C CYS A 31 5.13 5.75 -5.12
N PRO A 32 5.62 5.69 -6.38
CA PRO A 32 4.76 5.75 -7.56
C PRO A 32 3.75 4.60 -7.62
N VAL A 33 4.19 3.38 -7.29
CA VAL A 33 3.33 2.19 -7.28
C VAL A 33 2.29 2.31 -6.18
N LYS A 34 2.72 2.69 -4.97
CA LYS A 34 1.84 2.92 -3.83
C LYS A 34 0.75 3.93 -4.15
N ASP A 35 1.12 5.07 -4.73
CA ASP A 35 0.18 6.13 -5.08
C ASP A 35 -0.82 5.70 -6.16
N ALA A 36 -0.36 4.95 -7.16
CA ALA A 36 -1.24 4.42 -8.21
C ALA A 36 -2.29 3.47 -7.62
N LEU A 37 -1.88 2.55 -6.75
CA LEU A 37 -2.79 1.59 -6.11
C LEU A 37 -3.75 2.27 -5.12
N ALA A 38 -3.26 3.22 -4.34
CA ALA A 38 -4.08 4.03 -3.45
C ALA A 38 -5.16 4.79 -4.24
N LYS A 39 -4.80 5.43 -5.36
CA LYS A 39 -5.75 6.14 -6.23
C LYS A 39 -6.76 5.19 -6.88
N LEU A 40 -6.32 4.01 -7.34
CA LEU A 40 -7.21 3.01 -7.93
C LEU A 40 -8.25 2.51 -6.93
N SER A 41 -7.81 2.06 -5.75
CA SER A 41 -8.74 1.60 -4.70
C SER A 41 -9.71 2.70 -4.28
N TYR A 42 -9.23 3.93 -4.13
CA TYR A 42 -10.07 5.06 -3.79
C TYR A 42 -11.14 5.30 -4.85
N LYS A 43 -10.79 5.27 -6.14
CA LYS A 43 -11.74 5.40 -7.25
C LYS A 43 -12.79 4.29 -7.24
N ILE A 44 -12.38 3.03 -7.06
CA ILE A 44 -13.31 1.89 -7.02
C ILE A 44 -14.28 2.02 -5.83
N ILE A 45 -13.78 2.38 -4.65
CA ILE A 45 -14.57 2.48 -3.42
C ILE A 45 -15.50 3.70 -3.43
N HIS A 46 -15.03 4.85 -3.89
CA HIS A 46 -15.78 6.12 -3.81
C HIS A 46 -16.57 6.46 -5.08
N SER A 47 -16.32 5.80 -6.21
CA SER A 47 -17.13 5.90 -7.43
C SER A 47 -18.06 4.71 -7.57
N THR A 48 -18.84 4.45 -6.52
CA THR A 48 -19.75 3.29 -6.39
C THR A 48 -20.79 3.19 -7.50
N THR A 49 -21.13 4.30 -8.15
CA THR A 49 -22.15 4.35 -9.21
C THR A 49 -21.61 4.14 -10.62
N LYS A 50 -20.29 4.26 -10.83
CA LYS A 50 -19.69 4.16 -12.18
C LYS A 50 -18.63 3.08 -12.27
N ILE A 51 -17.66 3.11 -11.36
CA ILE A 51 -16.47 2.25 -11.44
C ILE A 51 -16.73 0.91 -10.77
N LEU A 52 -17.47 0.90 -9.66
CA LEU A 52 -17.74 -0.34 -8.93
C LEU A 52 -18.57 -1.37 -9.72
N PRO A 53 -19.63 -1.00 -10.47
CA PRO A 53 -20.35 -1.96 -11.31
C PRO A 53 -19.44 -2.53 -12.40
N VAL A 54 -18.71 -1.67 -13.11
CA VAL A 54 -17.75 -2.05 -14.16
C VAL A 54 -16.68 -3.00 -13.61
N TRP A 55 -16.20 -2.76 -12.40
CA TRP A 55 -15.27 -3.67 -11.72
C TRP A 55 -15.88 -5.07 -11.54
N TYR A 56 -17.10 -5.17 -11.03
CA TYR A 56 -17.77 -6.47 -10.86
C TYR A 56 -18.11 -7.16 -12.18
N ASP A 57 -18.46 -6.40 -13.22
CA ASP A 57 -18.70 -6.93 -14.56
C ASP A 57 -17.41 -7.58 -15.11
N ILE A 58 -16.28 -6.86 -15.02
CA ILE A 58 -14.96 -7.39 -15.43
C ILE A 58 -14.58 -8.64 -14.62
N LEU A 59 -14.81 -8.64 -13.31
CA LEU A 59 -14.53 -9.81 -12.48
C LEU A 59 -15.37 -11.02 -12.87
N THR A 60 -16.65 -10.79 -13.21
CA THR A 60 -17.57 -11.85 -13.66
C THR A 60 -17.15 -12.40 -15.02
N GLU A 61 -16.79 -11.53 -15.98
CA GLU A 61 -16.29 -11.94 -17.30
C GLU A 61 -14.99 -12.74 -17.23
N LEU A 62 -14.14 -12.45 -16.24
CA LEU A 62 -12.86 -13.14 -16.04
C LEU A 62 -12.97 -14.36 -15.11
N GLU A 63 -14.19 -14.73 -14.67
CA GLU A 63 -14.48 -15.81 -13.72
C GLU A 63 -13.65 -15.71 -12.41
N MET A 64 -13.40 -14.47 -11.97
CA MET A 64 -12.63 -14.18 -10.76
C MET A 64 -13.55 -14.01 -9.55
N SER A 65 -13.01 -14.19 -8.36
CA SER A 65 -13.76 -13.93 -7.12
C SER A 65 -14.27 -12.49 -7.10
N ALA A 66 -15.59 -12.30 -7.03
CA ALA A 66 -16.24 -11.00 -6.90
C ALA A 66 -15.93 -10.36 -5.53
N ARG A 67 -14.75 -9.74 -5.41
CA ARG A 67 -14.27 -9.10 -4.19
C ARG A 67 -13.84 -7.67 -4.47
N MET A 68 -14.18 -6.77 -3.55
CA MET A 68 -13.72 -5.39 -3.58
C MET A 68 -12.21 -5.31 -3.30
N LEU A 69 -11.52 -4.40 -4.00
CA LEU A 69 -10.12 -4.13 -3.73
C LEU A 69 -9.96 -3.48 -2.33
N PRO A 70 -9.04 -3.94 -1.46
CA PRO A 70 -8.76 -3.26 -0.20
C PRO A 70 -8.25 -1.83 -0.45
N ARG A 71 -8.45 -0.94 0.52
CA ARG A 71 -7.81 0.37 0.56
C ARG A 71 -6.56 0.31 1.43
N ASP A 72 -5.55 1.08 1.09
CA ASP A 72 -4.44 1.36 2.02
C ASP A 72 -4.94 2.21 3.21
N VAL A 73 -4.59 1.78 4.43
CA VAL A 73 -5.00 2.39 5.71
C VAL A 73 -3.77 2.63 6.56
N LEU A 74 -3.48 3.90 6.87
CA LEU A 74 -2.28 4.32 7.61
C LEU A 74 -2.14 3.68 8.99
N THR A 75 -3.24 3.36 9.67
CA THR A 75 -3.24 2.77 11.02
C THR A 75 -3.10 1.25 11.03
N ARG A 76 -3.04 0.59 9.86
CA ARG A 76 -2.94 -0.87 9.74
C ARG A 76 -1.58 -1.25 9.16
N TRP A 77 -0.77 -1.94 9.97
CA TRP A 77 0.63 -2.25 9.67
C TRP A 77 0.85 -2.98 8.33
N ASN A 78 -0.09 -3.83 7.92
CA ASN A 78 0.01 -4.65 6.70
C ASN A 78 -0.92 -4.20 5.56
N SER A 79 -1.57 -3.03 5.65
CA SER A 79 -2.64 -2.66 4.71
C SER A 79 -2.19 -2.59 3.25
N MET A 80 -0.99 -2.05 3.00
CA MET A 80 -0.42 -2.01 1.64
C MET A 80 -0.08 -3.39 1.11
N PHE A 81 0.42 -4.27 1.98
CA PHE A 81 0.78 -5.64 1.59
C PHE A 81 -0.47 -6.42 1.20
N ASP A 82 -1.51 -6.37 2.04
CA ASP A 82 -2.80 -7.02 1.76
C ASP A 82 -3.44 -6.46 0.47
N MET A 83 -3.31 -5.15 0.24
CA MET A 83 -3.76 -4.50 -0.99
C MET A 83 -2.98 -5.00 -2.21
N LEU A 84 -1.65 -5.06 -2.15
CA LEU A 84 -0.80 -5.55 -3.23
C LEU A 84 -1.11 -7.01 -3.58
N GLU A 85 -1.26 -7.86 -2.56
CA GLU A 85 -1.59 -9.26 -2.75
C GLU A 85 -2.93 -9.41 -3.50
N GLN A 86 -3.92 -8.60 -3.12
CA GLN A 86 -5.23 -8.58 -3.76
C GLN A 86 -5.20 -8.02 -5.18
N VAL A 87 -4.40 -6.97 -5.42
CA VAL A 87 -4.18 -6.41 -6.77
C VAL A 87 -3.55 -7.46 -7.69
N LEU A 88 -2.54 -8.19 -7.21
CA LEU A 88 -1.88 -9.24 -7.99
C LEU A 88 -2.82 -10.41 -8.29
N LYS A 89 -3.63 -10.83 -7.30
CA LYS A 89 -4.69 -11.83 -7.51
C LYS A 89 -5.69 -11.39 -8.58
N HIS A 90 -5.97 -10.09 -8.69
CA HIS A 90 -6.93 -9.51 -9.65
C HIS A 90 -6.25 -8.76 -10.80
N ARG A 91 -4.98 -9.07 -11.12
CA ARG A 91 -4.15 -8.30 -12.06
C ARG A 91 -4.84 -8.09 -13.42
N LYS A 92 -5.43 -9.15 -13.98
CA LYS A 92 -6.15 -9.08 -15.27
C LYS A 92 -7.31 -8.09 -15.25
N ALA A 93 -8.02 -7.98 -14.13
CA ALA A 93 -9.10 -7.03 -13.96
C ALA A 93 -8.58 -5.60 -13.78
N VAL A 94 -7.48 -5.45 -13.03
CA VAL A 94 -6.79 -4.17 -12.82
C VAL A 94 -6.23 -3.60 -14.13
N ASP A 95 -5.63 -4.45 -14.97
CA ASP A 95 -5.10 -4.08 -16.29
C ASP A 95 -6.22 -3.68 -17.28
N ARG A 96 -7.47 -4.10 -17.04
CA ARG A 96 -8.61 -3.80 -17.92
C ARG A 96 -9.36 -2.53 -17.50
N ILE A 97 -9.29 -2.17 -16.22
CA ILE A 97 -9.95 -0.97 -15.67
C ILE A 97 -9.06 0.28 -15.67
N THR A 98 -7.73 0.08 -15.73
CA THR A 98 -6.70 1.14 -15.77
C THR A 98 -6.29 1.41 -17.21
#